data_AF-A0A7R9YR79-F1
#
_entry.id   AF-A0A7R9YR79-F1
#
_cell.length_a   1.000
_cell.length_b   1.000
_cell.length_c   1.000
_cell.angle_alpha   90.00
_cell.angle_beta   90.00
_cell.angle_gamma   90.00
#
_symmetry.space_group_name_H-M   'P 1'
#
loop_
_entity.id
_entity.type
_entity.pdbx_description
1 polymer ?
#
loop_
_entity_poly.entity_id
_entity_poly.type
_entity_poly.pdbx_seq_one_letter_code
_entity_poly.pdbx_strand_id
1 'polypeptide(L)'
;PGSPFDRCVLPEIHSEVGILERYIGRAGVCQLVDYGLAPEAYWIVLTRYRCSLAEWRCRQAHGPDEPLAAHLYLSVLAQVAAALQALADESVVHFDLKAANVLVKPHAGVTDTRLYDPLATSTAVNAAAGGDGGGGLPAAAAMPVAPPFDVVLADFGEARLYRSAQEAFTVRNRGTEVYKSPEMLLMNHASPAAHGTAAAV
;
A
#
# COMPACT_ATOMS: atom_id res chain seq x y z
N PRO A 1 -16.77 -22.12 10.95
CA PRO A 1 -17.16 -22.81 9.70
C PRO A 1 -18.50 -23.53 9.89
N GLY A 2 -19.48 -23.23 9.05
CA GLY A 2 -20.82 -23.85 9.09
C GLY A 2 -20.90 -25.15 8.28
N SER A 3 -19.93 -25.39 7.41
CA SER A 3 -19.80 -26.58 6.57
C SER A 3 -18.33 -27.04 6.47
N PRO A 4 -18.04 -28.34 6.26
CA PRO A 4 -16.70 -28.85 5.94
C PRO A 4 -16.10 -28.28 4.64
N PHE A 5 -16.93 -27.71 3.76
CA PHE A 5 -16.51 -27.09 2.51
C PHE A 5 -16.25 -25.58 2.64
N ASP A 6 -16.57 -24.98 3.80
CA ASP A 6 -16.29 -23.57 4.04
C ASP A 6 -14.78 -23.35 4.21
N ARG A 7 -14.27 -22.30 3.56
CA ARG A 7 -12.87 -21.89 3.75
C ARG A 7 -12.65 -21.55 5.22
N CYS A 8 -11.70 -22.24 5.84
CA CYS A 8 -11.24 -21.87 7.17
C CYS A 8 -10.46 -20.56 7.07
N VAL A 9 -11.04 -19.46 7.60
CA VAL A 9 -10.43 -18.12 7.59
C VAL A 9 -9.40 -17.90 8.71
N LEU A 10 -9.41 -18.77 9.72
CA LEU A 10 -8.51 -18.69 10.88
C LEU A 10 -7.02 -18.58 10.53
N PRO A 11 -6.47 -19.40 9.59
CA PRO A 11 -5.07 -19.28 9.20
C PRO A 11 -4.73 -17.95 8.54
N GLU A 12 -5.68 -17.33 7.85
CA GLU A 12 -5.49 -16.02 7.20
C GLU A 12 -5.47 -14.90 8.23
N ILE A 13 -6.45 -14.90 9.14
CA ILE A 13 -6.52 -13.94 10.25
C ILE A 13 -5.28 -14.04 11.14
N HIS A 14 -4.88 -15.26 11.50
CA HIS A 14 -3.67 -15.47 12.30
C HIS A 14 -2.41 -15.01 11.54
N SER A 15 -2.33 -15.25 10.24
CA SER A 15 -1.21 -14.79 9.41
C SER A 15 -1.17 -13.26 9.34
N GLU A 16 -2.31 -12.60 9.14
CA GLU A 16 -2.42 -11.15 9.08
C GLU A 16 -2.03 -10.50 10.41
N VAL A 17 -2.62 -10.95 11.52
CA VAL A 17 -2.28 -10.48 12.87
C VAL A 17 -0.79 -10.70 13.15
N GLY A 18 -0.26 -11.89 12.87
CA GLY A 18 1.15 -12.20 13.11
C GLY A 18 2.11 -11.37 12.25
N ILE A 19 1.72 -10.95 11.05
CA ILE A 19 2.50 -9.97 10.27
C ILE A 19 2.39 -8.60 10.95
N LEU A 20 1.19 -8.10 11.19
CA LEU A 20 0.97 -6.77 11.76
C LEU A 20 1.63 -6.57 13.14
N GLU A 21 1.68 -7.61 13.99
CA GLU A 21 2.38 -7.59 15.28
C GLU A 21 3.88 -7.28 15.14
N ARG A 22 4.54 -7.76 14.08
CA ARG A 22 5.96 -7.49 13.82
C ARG A 22 6.23 -6.02 13.50
N TYR A 23 5.22 -5.33 12.98
CA TYR A 23 5.32 -3.96 12.48
C TYR A 23 4.72 -2.91 13.45
N ILE A 24 4.38 -3.31 14.67
CA ILE A 24 3.94 -2.37 15.72
C ILE A 24 5.01 -1.30 15.93
N GLY A 25 4.60 -0.04 15.88
CA GLY A 25 5.46 1.13 15.98
C GLY A 25 6.22 1.49 14.70
N ARG A 26 6.22 0.66 13.65
CA ARG A 26 6.95 0.94 12.41
C ARG A 26 6.19 1.91 11.51
N ALA A 27 6.86 2.99 11.13
CA ALA A 27 6.33 3.91 10.11
C ALA A 27 6.16 3.17 8.76
N GLY A 28 5.17 3.61 7.96
CA GLY A 28 4.90 3.02 6.65
C GLY A 28 4.02 1.78 6.65
N VAL A 29 3.65 1.22 7.81
CA VAL A 29 2.78 0.04 7.94
C VAL A 29 1.60 0.33 8.86
N CYS A 30 0.42 -0.20 8.52
CA CYS A 30 -0.80 -0.05 9.30
C CYS A 30 -0.62 -0.61 10.72
N GLN A 31 -1.10 0.13 11.70
CA GLN A 31 -0.85 -0.18 13.11
C GLN A 31 -1.99 -0.98 13.72
N LEU A 32 -1.68 -2.20 14.15
CA LEU A 32 -2.55 -3.05 14.96
C LEU A 32 -2.68 -2.47 16.36
N VAL A 33 -3.92 -2.30 16.81
CA VAL A 33 -4.26 -1.80 18.14
C VAL A 33 -4.66 -2.95 19.05
N ASP A 34 -5.54 -3.83 18.55
CA ASP A 34 -6.05 -4.98 19.30
C ASP A 34 -6.63 -6.01 18.32
N TYR A 35 -6.88 -7.23 18.78
CA TYR A 35 -7.62 -8.25 18.05
C TYR A 35 -8.27 -9.23 19.01
N GLY A 36 -9.37 -9.86 18.59
CA GLY A 36 -10.10 -10.76 19.48
C GLY A 36 -11.14 -11.61 18.79
N LEU A 37 -11.70 -12.52 19.58
CA LEU A 37 -12.80 -13.40 19.18
C LEU A 37 -14.08 -12.96 19.89
N ALA A 38 -15.13 -12.71 19.10
CA ALA A 38 -16.50 -12.58 19.57
C ALA A 38 -17.30 -13.83 19.15
N PRO A 39 -18.50 -14.08 19.71
CA PRO A 39 -19.29 -15.27 19.38
C PRO A 39 -19.55 -15.49 17.88
N GLU A 40 -19.66 -14.40 17.11
CA GLU A 40 -20.03 -14.46 15.68
C GLU A 40 -18.91 -14.00 14.72
N ALA A 41 -17.79 -13.48 15.24
CA ALA A 41 -16.78 -12.85 14.40
C ALA A 41 -15.41 -12.77 15.05
N TYR A 42 -14.40 -12.65 14.19
CA TYR A 42 -13.06 -12.23 14.56
C TYR A 42 -12.96 -10.72 14.36
N TRP A 43 -12.33 -10.04 15.31
CA TRP A 43 -12.11 -8.61 15.28
C TRP A 43 -10.62 -8.33 15.14
N ILE A 44 -10.28 -7.46 14.19
CA ILE A 44 -8.96 -6.85 14.07
C ILE A 44 -9.18 -5.34 14.20
N VAL A 45 -8.61 -4.74 15.23
CA VAL A 45 -8.71 -3.31 15.51
C VAL A 45 -7.45 -2.63 15.03
N LEU A 46 -7.59 -1.77 14.02
CA LEU A 46 -6.49 -1.06 13.38
C LEU A 46 -6.60 0.44 13.65
N THR A 47 -5.46 1.12 13.59
CA THR A 47 -5.44 2.60 13.62
C THR A 47 -6.25 3.15 12.45
N ARG A 48 -7.10 4.15 12.74
CA ARG A 48 -7.86 4.85 11.70
C ARG A 48 -6.98 5.90 11.02
N TYR A 49 -6.83 5.79 9.72
CA TYR A 49 -6.14 6.76 8.86
C TYR A 49 -7.14 7.67 8.14
N ARG A 50 -6.65 8.73 7.48
CA ARG A 50 -7.52 9.78 6.94
C ARG A 50 -8.37 9.30 5.77
N CYS A 51 -7.72 8.63 4.81
CA CYS A 51 -8.34 8.04 3.63
C CYS A 51 -7.36 7.06 2.96
N SER A 52 -7.80 6.36 1.91
CA SER A 52 -6.89 5.65 1.02
C SER A 52 -6.19 6.62 0.06
N LEU A 53 -5.07 6.20 -0.51
CA LEU A 53 -4.34 6.94 -1.54
C LEU A 53 -5.16 7.00 -2.84
N ALA A 54 -5.96 5.96 -3.12
CA ALA A 54 -6.94 5.97 -4.22
C ALA A 54 -7.95 7.12 -4.04
N GLU A 55 -8.55 7.26 -2.86
CA GLU A 55 -9.49 8.34 -2.54
C GLU A 55 -8.82 9.72 -2.60
N TRP A 56 -7.62 9.84 -2.03
CA TRP A 56 -6.83 11.09 -2.07
C TRP A 56 -6.53 11.52 -3.51
N ARG A 57 -6.11 10.59 -4.36
CA ARG A 57 -5.79 10.84 -5.77
C ARG A 57 -7.00 11.33 -6.56
N CYS A 58 -8.18 10.76 -6.31
CA CYS A 58 -9.42 11.20 -6.97
C CYS A 58 -9.81 12.65 -6.67
N ARG A 59 -9.22 13.28 -5.65
CA ARG A 59 -9.46 14.68 -5.28
C ARG A 59 -8.40 15.64 -5.80
N GLN A 60 -7.36 15.15 -6.47
CA GLN A 60 -6.31 15.99 -7.04
C GLN A 60 -6.80 16.63 -8.33
N ALA A 61 -6.69 17.95 -8.44
CA ALA A 61 -7.04 18.69 -9.66
C ALA A 61 -5.99 18.52 -10.77
N HIS A 62 -4.73 18.26 -10.38
CA HIS A 62 -3.59 18.19 -11.28
C HIS A 62 -3.18 16.75 -11.58
N GLY A 63 -3.04 16.45 -12.87
CA GLY A 63 -2.55 15.18 -13.37
C GLY A 63 -1.02 15.07 -13.32
N PRO A 64 -0.45 13.87 -13.51
CA PRO A 64 1.00 13.66 -13.52
C PRO A 64 1.72 14.32 -14.71
N ASP A 65 0.97 14.82 -15.71
CA ASP A 65 1.53 15.53 -16.87
C ASP A 65 2.09 16.91 -16.50
N GLU A 66 1.67 17.47 -15.36
CA GLU A 66 2.19 18.73 -14.85
C GLU A 66 3.46 18.51 -14.02
N PRO A 67 4.57 19.25 -14.26
CA PRO A 67 5.84 18.98 -13.60
C PRO A 67 5.77 18.96 -12.07
N LEU A 68 5.07 19.91 -11.44
CA LEU A 68 4.96 19.96 -9.97
C LEU A 68 4.15 18.79 -9.41
N ALA A 69 3.07 18.41 -10.09
CA ALA A 69 2.27 17.25 -9.73
C ALA A 69 3.07 15.95 -9.90
N ALA A 70 3.85 15.83 -10.98
CA ALA A 70 4.74 14.69 -11.19
C ALA A 70 5.71 14.50 -10.01
N HIS A 71 6.35 15.58 -9.54
CA HIS A 71 7.25 15.52 -8.38
C HIS A 71 6.54 15.08 -7.11
N LEU A 72 5.31 15.54 -6.88
CA LEU A 72 4.49 15.11 -5.75
C LEU A 72 4.16 13.61 -5.83
N TYR A 73 3.69 13.13 -6.99
CA TYR A 73 3.37 11.70 -7.18
C TYR A 73 4.60 10.81 -7.06
N LEU A 74 5.75 11.24 -7.59
CA LEU A 74 7.02 10.53 -7.43
C LEU A 74 7.48 10.51 -5.96
N SER A 75 7.26 11.60 -5.21
CA SER A 75 7.58 11.64 -3.78
C SER A 75 6.69 10.69 -2.97
N VAL A 76 5.40 10.60 -3.31
CA VAL A 76 4.48 9.62 -2.72
C VAL A 76 4.90 8.19 -3.08
N LEU A 77 5.23 7.92 -4.35
CA LEU A 77 5.71 6.62 -4.81
C LEU A 77 7.00 6.21 -4.09
N ALA A 78 7.93 7.14 -3.87
CA ALA A 78 9.17 6.89 -3.14
C ALA A 78 8.89 6.46 -1.68
N GLN A 79 7.90 7.08 -1.00
CA GLN A 79 7.50 6.62 0.32
C GLN A 79 6.88 5.21 0.29
N VAL A 80 6.06 4.89 -0.73
CA VAL A 80 5.49 3.54 -0.90
C VAL A 80 6.59 2.52 -1.12
N ALA A 81 7.57 2.83 -1.99
CA ALA A 81 8.72 1.97 -2.24
C ALA A 81 9.56 1.75 -0.98
N ALA A 82 9.78 2.79 -0.17
CA ALA A 82 10.48 2.65 1.11
C ALA A 82 9.73 1.75 2.10
N ALA A 83 8.40 1.87 2.17
CA ALA A 83 7.57 0.99 3.00
C ALA A 83 7.58 -0.46 2.49
N LEU A 84 7.60 -0.68 1.18
CA LEU A 84 7.72 -2.02 0.58
C LEU A 84 9.12 -2.63 0.81
N GLN A 85 10.17 -1.83 0.73
CA GLN A 85 11.53 -2.26 1.06
C GLN A 85 11.59 -2.76 2.51
N ALA A 86 10.97 -2.02 3.43
CA ALA A 86 10.84 -2.43 4.82
C ALA A 86 10.16 -3.80 5.02
N LEU A 87 9.16 -4.13 4.19
CA LEU A 87 8.55 -5.46 4.15
C LEU A 87 9.50 -6.51 3.59
N ALA A 88 10.16 -6.19 2.47
CA ALA A 88 11.07 -7.10 1.78
C ALA A 88 12.29 -7.48 2.63
N ASP A 89 12.83 -6.53 3.41
CA ASP A 89 13.96 -6.75 4.34
C ASP A 89 13.63 -7.82 5.40
N GLU A 90 12.35 -8.02 5.71
CA GLU A 90 11.87 -9.05 6.64
C GLU A 90 11.19 -10.22 5.92
N SER A 91 11.42 -10.38 4.62
CA SER A 91 10.86 -11.47 3.80
C SER A 91 9.32 -11.51 3.81
N VAL A 92 8.68 -10.35 3.88
CA VAL A 92 7.22 -10.20 3.75
C VAL A 92 6.87 -9.70 2.35
N VAL A 93 5.91 -10.35 1.70
CA VAL A 93 5.32 -9.91 0.42
C VAL A 93 3.83 -9.66 0.61
N HIS A 94 3.32 -8.54 0.10
CA HIS A 94 1.95 -8.08 0.35
C HIS A 94 0.86 -8.76 -0.51
N PHE A 95 1.18 -9.16 -1.74
CA PHE A 95 0.29 -9.75 -2.77
C PHE A 95 -0.94 -8.96 -3.25
N ASP A 96 -1.44 -8.00 -2.48
CA ASP A 96 -2.57 -7.15 -2.88
C ASP A 96 -2.21 -5.65 -2.86
N LEU A 97 -1.08 -5.29 -3.49
CA LEU A 97 -0.65 -3.90 -3.58
C LEU A 97 -1.49 -3.12 -4.60
N LYS A 98 -2.23 -2.14 -4.11
CA LYS A 98 -3.05 -1.20 -4.89
C LYS A 98 -3.23 0.09 -4.11
N ALA A 99 -3.55 1.19 -4.79
CA ALA A 99 -3.73 2.49 -4.14
C ALA A 99 -4.86 2.50 -3.08
N ALA A 100 -5.82 1.58 -3.15
CA ALA A 100 -6.85 1.41 -2.12
C ALA A 100 -6.28 0.84 -0.80
N ASN A 101 -5.19 0.09 -0.88
CA ASN A 101 -4.49 -0.58 0.23
C ASN A 101 -3.26 0.22 0.70
N VAL A 102 -3.14 1.47 0.25
CA VAL A 102 -2.19 2.45 0.78
C VAL A 102 -3.01 3.55 1.44
N LEU A 103 -2.79 3.80 2.72
CA LEU A 103 -3.52 4.77 3.51
C LEU A 103 -2.69 6.05 3.71
N VAL A 104 -3.40 7.15 3.97
CA VAL A 104 -2.82 8.49 4.15
C VAL A 104 -2.84 8.87 5.63
N LYS A 105 -1.66 9.13 6.19
CA LYS A 105 -1.47 9.67 7.55
C LYS A 105 -1.01 11.14 7.46
N PRO A 106 -1.90 12.13 7.66
CA PRO A 106 -1.51 13.54 7.65
C PRO A 106 -0.43 13.83 8.68
N HIS A 107 0.51 14.72 8.34
CA HIS A 107 1.44 15.25 9.33
C HIS A 107 0.70 16.08 10.39
N ALA A 108 1.27 16.20 11.58
CA ALA A 108 0.65 16.96 12.67
C ALA A 108 0.38 18.41 12.24
N GLY A 109 -0.86 18.87 12.45
CA GLY A 109 -1.29 20.23 12.12
C GLY A 109 -1.60 20.49 10.64
N VAL A 110 -1.51 19.50 9.75
CA VAL A 110 -1.92 19.64 8.35
C VAL A 110 -3.44 19.78 8.27
N THR A 111 -3.90 20.83 7.59
CA THR A 111 -5.32 21.07 7.32
C THR A 111 -5.79 20.25 6.13
N ASP A 112 -7.11 20.01 6.03
CA ASP A 112 -7.71 19.33 4.88
C ASP A 112 -7.42 20.05 3.56
N THR A 113 -7.41 21.39 3.57
CA THR A 113 -7.06 22.19 2.39
C THR A 113 -5.65 21.86 1.90
N ARG A 114 -4.65 21.87 2.78
CA ARG A 114 -3.28 21.52 2.40
C ARG A 114 -3.12 20.05 2.03
N LEU A 115 -3.88 19.17 2.69
CA LEU A 115 -3.85 17.74 2.42
C LEU A 115 -4.33 17.42 1.00
N TYR A 116 -5.47 18.01 0.59
CA TYR A 116 -6.08 17.72 -0.71
C TYR A 116 -5.63 18.66 -1.83
N ASP A 117 -5.02 19.80 -1.49
CA ASP A 117 -4.40 20.74 -2.44
C ASP A 117 -2.98 21.16 -1.98
N PRO A 118 -2.01 20.23 -2.07
CA PRO A 118 -0.63 20.49 -1.65
C PRO A 118 0.11 21.44 -2.61
N LEU A 119 -0.31 21.54 -3.87
CA LEU A 119 0.37 22.34 -4.90
C LEU A 119 0.00 23.82 -4.79
N ALA A 120 -1.27 24.18 -4.58
CA ALA A 120 -1.65 25.58 -4.38
C ALA A 120 -1.07 26.15 -3.08
N THR A 121 -0.93 25.32 -2.06
CA THR A 121 -0.29 25.74 -0.81
C THR A 121 1.20 26.00 -1.02
N SER A 122 1.88 25.18 -1.81
CA SER A 122 3.33 25.32 -2.07
C SER A 122 3.67 26.55 -2.91
N THR A 123 2.83 26.89 -3.88
CA THR A 123 3.00 28.11 -4.70
C THR A 123 2.73 29.38 -3.90
N ALA A 124 1.74 29.39 -2.99
CA ALA A 124 1.47 30.53 -2.11
C ALA A 124 2.62 30.81 -1.13
N VAL A 125 3.22 29.77 -0.55
CA VAL A 125 4.38 29.92 0.37
C VAL A 125 5.60 30.47 -0.38
N ASN A 126 5.89 29.98 -1.59
CA ASN A 126 6.99 30.48 -2.40
C ASN A 126 6.76 31.92 -2.89
N ALA A 127 5.51 32.29 -3.20
CA ALA A 127 5.15 33.67 -3.57
C ALA A 127 5.30 34.65 -2.40
N ALA A 128 4.97 34.23 -1.17
CA ALA A 128 5.15 35.03 0.04
C ALA A 128 6.63 35.18 0.45
N ALA A 129 7.48 34.20 0.13
CA ALA A 129 8.92 34.24 0.42
C ALA A 129 9.75 35.02 -0.64
N GLY A 130 9.19 35.28 -1.83
CA GLY A 130 9.87 35.95 -2.95
C GLY A 130 9.81 37.48 -2.94
N GLY A 131 9.40 38.11 -1.83
CA GLY A 131 9.28 39.55 -1.69
C GLY A 131 10.55 40.25 -1.20
N ASP A 132 11.67 40.13 -1.92
CA ASP A 132 12.65 41.23 -2.04
C ASP A 132 13.73 40.94 -3.10
N GLY A 133 13.89 41.87 -4.05
CA GLY A 133 15.16 42.11 -4.78
C GLY A 133 15.63 41.11 -5.84
N GLY A 134 15.25 41.37 -7.10
CA GLY A 134 16.08 41.30 -8.32
C GLY A 134 17.18 40.24 -8.50
N GLY A 135 16.99 39.34 -9.46
CA GLY A 135 18.07 38.54 -10.05
C GLY A 135 17.60 37.18 -10.54
N GLY A 136 17.16 37.10 -11.79
CA GLY A 136 16.69 35.86 -12.41
C GLY A 136 17.79 34.80 -12.49
N LEU A 137 17.70 33.79 -11.64
CA LEU A 137 18.22 32.46 -11.90
C LEU A 137 17.13 31.65 -12.62
N PRO A 138 17.47 30.79 -13.60
CA PRO A 138 16.48 29.96 -14.28
C PRO A 138 15.85 28.99 -13.28
N ALA A 139 14.57 28.68 -13.50
CA ALA A 139 13.69 27.81 -12.72
C ALA A 139 14.16 26.33 -12.72
N ALA A 140 15.37 26.08 -12.22
CA ALA A 140 16.05 24.78 -12.22
C ALA A 140 16.62 24.49 -10.83
N ALA A 141 15.73 24.40 -9.83
CA ALA A 141 15.90 23.67 -8.57
C ALA A 141 14.60 23.80 -7.76
N ALA A 142 13.46 23.42 -8.36
CA ALA A 142 12.23 23.31 -7.58
C ALA A 142 12.46 22.19 -6.56
N MET A 143 12.60 22.55 -5.28
CA MET A 143 12.66 21.62 -4.16
C MET A 143 11.61 20.51 -4.34
N PRO A 144 11.92 19.24 -4.04
CA PRO A 144 10.94 18.17 -4.15
C PRO A 144 9.71 18.55 -3.33
N VAL A 145 8.55 18.59 -3.99
CA VAL A 145 7.28 18.85 -3.32
C VAL A 145 6.98 17.66 -2.43
N ALA A 146 7.36 17.77 -1.16
CA ALA A 146 7.09 16.74 -0.17
C ALA A 146 5.58 16.67 0.10
N PRO A 147 4.96 15.48 0.08
CA PRO A 147 3.57 15.33 0.43
C PRO A 147 3.37 15.71 1.91
N PRO A 148 2.25 16.37 2.29
CA PRO A 148 1.97 16.77 3.67
C PRO A 148 1.42 15.60 4.52
N PHE A 149 1.87 14.38 4.21
CA PHE A 149 1.43 13.14 4.82
C PHE A 149 2.48 12.05 4.62
N ASP A 150 2.37 11.02 5.44
CA ASP A 150 3.06 9.75 5.25
C ASP A 150 2.10 8.72 4.64
N VAL A 151 2.61 7.87 3.77
CA VAL A 151 1.88 6.70 3.28
C VAL A 151 1.99 5.54 4.27
N VAL A 152 0.97 4.69 4.28
CA VAL A 152 0.89 3.54 5.18
C VAL A 152 0.33 2.35 4.42
N LEU A 153 1.11 1.27 4.30
CA LEU A 153 0.63 0.01 3.71
C LEU A 153 -0.41 -0.64 4.63
N ALA A 154 -1.50 -1.17 4.07
CA ALA A 154 -2.60 -1.76 4.80
C ALA A 154 -3.19 -2.96 4.05
N ASP A 155 -4.09 -3.71 4.72
CA ASP A 155 -4.75 -4.92 4.19
C ASP A 155 -3.77 -6.07 3.95
N PHE A 156 -3.37 -6.72 5.05
CA PHE A 156 -2.36 -7.78 5.05
C PHE A 156 -2.96 -9.19 4.98
N GLY A 157 -4.27 -9.33 4.71
CA GLY A 157 -4.95 -10.64 4.63
C GLY A 157 -4.34 -11.57 3.56
N GLU A 158 -3.87 -10.99 2.47
CA GLU A 158 -3.17 -11.71 1.38
C GLU A 158 -1.64 -11.73 1.54
N ALA A 159 -1.09 -10.95 2.48
CA ALA A 159 0.34 -10.85 2.69
C ALA A 159 0.92 -12.12 3.33
N ARG A 160 2.20 -12.42 3.06
CA ARG A 160 2.86 -13.63 3.56
C ARG A 160 4.29 -13.36 3.96
N LEU A 161 4.69 -14.01 5.05
CA LEU A 161 6.07 -14.11 5.52
C LEU A 161 6.68 -15.40 4.98
N TYR A 162 7.90 -15.31 4.48
CA TYR A 162 8.62 -16.44 3.90
C TYR A 162 9.94 -16.69 4.61
N ARG A 163 10.34 -17.96 4.68
CA ARG A 163 11.65 -18.36 5.24
C ARG A 163 12.73 -18.43 4.17
N SER A 164 12.34 -18.56 2.91
CA SER A 164 13.24 -18.63 1.77
C SER A 164 12.58 -18.08 0.51
N ALA A 165 13.40 -17.70 -0.48
CA ALA A 165 12.91 -17.21 -1.76
C ALA A 165 12.05 -18.24 -2.52
N GLN A 166 12.25 -19.55 -2.28
CA GLN A 166 11.43 -20.59 -2.89
C GLN A 166 9.99 -20.57 -2.38
N GLU A 167 9.76 -20.23 -1.11
CA GLU A 167 8.41 -20.15 -0.54
C GLU A 167 7.65 -18.91 -1.04
N ALA A 168 8.37 -17.86 -1.48
CA ALA A 168 7.77 -16.67 -2.07
C ALA A 168 7.02 -16.96 -3.38
N PHE A 169 7.30 -18.09 -4.04
CA PHE A 169 6.50 -18.59 -5.17
C PHE A 169 5.25 -19.29 -4.64
N THR A 170 4.13 -18.56 -4.65
CA THR A 170 2.86 -19.11 -4.16
C THR A 170 2.12 -19.87 -5.25
N VAL A 171 1.64 -21.07 -4.94
CA VAL A 171 0.81 -21.89 -5.85
C VAL A 171 -0.66 -21.41 -5.87
N ARG A 172 -1.03 -20.44 -5.01
CA ARG A 172 -2.41 -19.96 -4.88
C ARG A 172 -2.58 -18.63 -5.60
N ASN A 173 -3.73 -18.48 -6.26
CA ASN A 173 -4.18 -17.20 -6.78
C ASN A 173 -4.44 -16.23 -5.62
N ARG A 174 -3.67 -15.14 -5.52
CA ARG A 174 -3.78 -14.14 -4.44
C ARG A 174 -3.85 -12.72 -4.97
N GLY A 175 -4.58 -11.86 -4.28
CA GLY A 175 -4.73 -10.44 -4.63
C GLY A 175 -5.69 -10.18 -5.80
N THR A 176 -5.82 -8.91 -6.15
CA THR A 176 -6.75 -8.40 -7.16
C THR A 176 -6.17 -8.58 -8.57
N GLU A 177 -6.87 -9.27 -9.47
CA GLU A 177 -6.36 -9.70 -10.79
C GLU A 177 -5.72 -8.60 -11.63
N VAL A 178 -6.34 -7.42 -11.70
CA VAL A 178 -5.84 -6.31 -12.52
C VAL A 178 -4.51 -5.72 -12.06
N TYR A 179 -4.07 -6.04 -10.83
CA TYR A 179 -2.79 -5.58 -10.27
C TYR A 179 -1.75 -6.70 -10.19
N LYS A 180 -2.05 -7.88 -10.72
CA LYS A 180 -1.13 -9.03 -10.69
C LYS A 180 -0.04 -8.87 -11.74
N SER A 181 1.16 -9.31 -11.40
CA SER A 181 2.21 -9.50 -12.37
C SER A 181 1.90 -10.68 -13.31
N PRO A 182 2.48 -10.71 -14.53
CA PRO A 182 2.22 -11.77 -15.51
C PRO A 182 2.43 -13.18 -14.97
N GLU A 183 3.49 -13.41 -14.19
CA GLU A 183 3.81 -14.70 -13.59
C GLU A 183 2.73 -15.20 -12.62
N MET A 184 2.07 -14.30 -11.87
CA MET A 184 0.96 -14.67 -10.99
C MET A 184 -0.32 -15.00 -11.77
N LEU A 185 -0.51 -14.42 -12.95
CA LEU A 185 -1.64 -14.75 -13.84
C LEU A 185 -1.42 -16.09 -14.55
N LEU A 186 -0.18 -16.38 -14.97
CA LEU A 186 0.16 -17.64 -15.63
C LEU A 186 -0.01 -18.85 -14.70
N MET A 187 0.16 -18.67 -13.39
CA MET A 187 -0.12 -19.71 -12.39
C MET A 187 -1.61 -20.14 -12.37
N ASN A 188 -2.56 -19.26 -12.73
CA ASN A 188 -3.98 -19.63 -12.83
C ASN A 188 -4.29 -20.50 -14.05
N HIS A 189 -3.51 -20.34 -15.13
CA HIS A 189 -3.67 -21.14 -16.35
C HIS A 189 -2.94 -22.48 -16.29
N ALA A 190 -2.01 -22.65 -15.34
CA ALA A 190 -1.29 -23.89 -15.09
C ALA A 190 -1.89 -24.67 -13.91
N SER A 191 -3.08 -25.27 -14.11
CA SER A 191 -3.57 -26.39 -13.29
C SER A 191 -4.19 -27.46 -14.20
N PRO A 192 -4.06 -28.75 -13.87
CA PRO A 192 -3.35 -29.71 -14.72
C PRO A 192 -4.24 -30.41 -15.76
N ALA A 193 -3.85 -30.31 -17.04
CA ALA A 193 -4.24 -31.26 -18.09
C ALA A 193 -3.45 -32.57 -17.98
N ALA A 194 -3.32 -33.14 -16.78
CA ALA A 194 -2.51 -34.33 -16.54
C ALA A 194 -3.09 -35.19 -15.41
N HIS A 195 -4.32 -35.67 -15.54
CA HIS A 195 -4.84 -36.86 -14.84
C HIS A 195 -5.83 -37.57 -15.78
N GLY A 196 -5.31 -38.17 -16.84
CA GLY A 196 -6.14 -38.78 -17.89
C GLY A 196 -5.43 -39.82 -18.73
N THR A 197 -4.62 -40.70 -18.13
CA THR A 197 -4.29 -42.02 -18.70
C THR A 197 -3.96 -42.99 -17.57
N ALA A 198 -5.01 -43.60 -17.00
CA ALA A 198 -4.85 -44.85 -16.27
C ALA A 198 -4.48 -45.94 -17.27
N ALA A 199 -3.30 -46.54 -17.10
CA ALA A 199 -2.93 -47.78 -17.76
C ALA A 199 -3.89 -48.88 -17.28
N ALA A 200 -4.65 -49.45 -18.21
CA ALA A 200 -5.35 -50.71 -18.02
C ALA A 200 -4.40 -51.86 -18.35
N VAL A 201 -4.53 -52.91 -17.54
CA VAL A 201 -3.84 -54.22 -17.51
C VAL A 201 -3.76 -54.88 -18.88
#